data_AF-A0A973MPX3-F1
#
_entry.id   AF-A0A973MPX3-F1
#
_cell.length_a   1.000
_cell.length_b   1.000
_cell.length_c   1.000
_cell.angle_alpha   90.00
_cell.angle_beta   90.00
_cell.angle_gamma   90.00
#
_symmetry.space_group_name_H-M   'P 1'
#
loop_
_entity.id
_entity.type
_entity.pdbx_description
1 polymer ?
#
loop_
_entity_poly.entity_id
_entity_poly.type
_entity_poly.pdbx_seq_one_letter_code
_entity_poly.pdbx_strand_id
1 'polypeptide(L)' 'MGAVKALVPEVTATVLTTAGQPQLLVIDCPGCGCTHRHLEAGERRGPCGTRYAIVTPERPTP' A
#
# COMPACT_ATOMS: atom_id res chain seq x y z
N MET A 1 -1.85 23.12 22.67
CA MET A 1 -1.90 22.85 21.22
C MET A 1 -1.76 21.34 21.03
N GLY A 2 -2.86 20.64 20.75
CA GLY A 2 -2.83 19.19 20.55
C GLY A 2 -2.26 18.88 19.17
N ALA A 3 -1.29 17.97 19.10
CA ALA A 3 -0.72 17.52 17.84
C ALA A 3 -1.83 16.86 17.00
N VAL A 4 -2.12 17.42 15.83
CA VAL A 4 -3.02 16.77 14.87
C VAL A 4 -2.27 15.54 14.37
N LYS A 5 -2.69 14.34 14.78
CA LYS A 5 -2.12 13.09 14.28
C LYS A 5 -2.46 13.04 12.79
N ALA A 6 -1.49 13.30 11.92
CA ALA A 6 -1.69 13.26 10.48
C ALA A 6 -2.22 11.86 10.12
N LEU A 7 -3.43 11.80 9.57
CA LEU A 7 -4.02 10.57 9.05
C LEU A 7 -3.13 10.09 7.91
N VAL A 8 -2.55 8.90 8.07
CA VAL A 8 -1.77 8.25 7.02
C VAL A 8 -2.76 7.81 5.94
N PRO A 9 -2.61 8.22 4.66
CA PRO A 9 -3.53 7.82 3.61
C PRO A 9 -3.59 6.30 3.46
N GLU A 10 -4.80 5.76 3.35
CA GLU A 10 -5.01 4.34 3.05
C GLU A 10 -5.13 4.11 1.54
N VAL A 11 -4.52 3.02 1.06
CA VAL A 11 -4.57 2.59 -0.34
C VAL A 11 -4.86 1.10 -0.42
N THR A 12 -5.77 0.72 -1.32
CA THR A 12 -6.05 -0.69 -1.59
C THR A 12 -5.06 -1.22 -2.62
N ALA A 13 -4.29 -2.24 -2.26
CA ALA A 13 -3.35 -2.88 -3.17
C ALA A 13 -4.03 -3.98 -4.00
N THR A 14 -3.61 -4.11 -5.25
CA THR A 14 -3.90 -5.30 -6.06
C THR A 14 -2.88 -6.39 -5.76
N VAL A 15 -3.34 -7.62 -5.57
CA VAL A 15 -2.44 -8.77 -5.38
C VAL A 15 -1.96 -9.28 -6.74
N LEU A 16 -0.65 -9.36 -6.93
CA LEU A 16 0.00 -9.93 -8.10
C LEU A 16 0.91 -11.09 -7.66
N THR A 17 0.72 -12.28 -8.22
CA THR A 17 1.61 -13.41 -7.96
C THR A 17 2.78 -13.39 -8.94
N THR A 18 4.00 -13.28 -8.43
CA THR A 18 5.24 -13.31 -9.22
C THR A 18 6.18 -14.37 -8.64
N ALA A 19 6.70 -15.27 -9.48
CA ALA A 19 7.56 -16.38 -9.04
C ALA A 19 6.97 -17.21 -7.88
N GLY A 20 5.65 -17.41 -7.88
CA GLY A 20 4.94 -18.15 -6.85
C GLY A 20 4.76 -17.40 -5.53
N GLN A 21 5.16 -16.13 -5.43
CA GLN A 21 5.01 -15.30 -4.24
C GLN A 21 4.00 -14.17 -4.48
N PRO A 22 3.05 -13.93 -3.56
CA PRO A 22 2.15 -12.80 -3.66
C PRO A 22 2.90 -11.49 -3.40
N GLN A 23 2.67 -10.50 -4.27
CA GLN A 23 3.13 -9.13 -4.11
C GLN A 23 1.92 -8.19 -4.12
N LEU A 24 2.07 -7.06 -3.45
CA LEU A 24 1.06 -6.01 -3.37
C LEU A 24 1.45 -4.85 -4.28
N LEU A 25 0.66 -4.61 -5.31
CA LEU A 25 0.78 -3.43 -6.17
C LEU A 25 -0.13 -2.33 -5.68
N VAL A 26 0.45 -1.22 -5.27
CA VAL A 26 -0.24 0.07 -5.10
C VAL A 26 -0.12 0.79 -6.43
N ILE A 27 -1.21 0.87 -7.19
CA ILE A 27 -1.21 1.45 -8.56
C ILE A 27 -1.08 2.97 -8.51
N ASP A 28 -1.82 3.61 -7.61
CA ASP A 28 -1.85 5.07 -7.47
C ASP A 28 -1.28 5.47 -6.10
N CYS A 29 0.05 5.64 -6.02
CA CYS A 29 0.64 6.13 -4.79
C CYS A 29 0.15 7.56 -4.49
N PRO A 30 -0.31 7.87 -3.27
CA PRO A 30 -0.84 9.21 -2.92
C PRO A 30 0.23 10.30 -2.94
N GLY A 31 1.51 9.93 -3.02
CA GLY A 31 2.63 10.87 -3.07
C GLY A 31 3.06 11.28 -4.48
N CYS A 32 3.16 10.32 -5.40
CA CYS A 32 3.74 10.54 -6.73
C CYS A 32 2.83 10.11 -7.89
N GLY A 33 1.69 9.46 -7.60
CA GLY A 33 0.78 8.91 -8.62
C GLY A 33 1.34 7.71 -9.39
N CYS A 34 2.49 7.17 -8.99
CA CYS A 34 3.10 6.00 -9.65
C CYS A 34 2.77 4.69 -8.94
N THR A 35 2.93 3.59 -9.68
CA THR A 35 2.81 2.23 -9.15
C THR A 35 4.00 1.85 -8.27
N HIS A 36 3.72 1.37 -7.06
CA HIS A 36 4.71 0.81 -6.14
C HIS A 36 4.42 -0.66 -5.83
N ARG A 37 5.49 -1.46 -5.71
CA ARG A 37 5.42 -2.86 -5.27
C ARG A 37 5.81 -2.99 -3.81
N HIS A 38 5.07 -3.80 -3.08
CA HIS A 38 5.28 -4.13 -1.67
C HIS A 38 5.13 -5.62 -1.46
N LEU A 39 5.77 -6.15 -0.43
CA LEU A 39 5.66 -7.57 -0.06
C LEU A 39 4.59 -7.79 1.01
N GLU A 40 4.21 -6.74 1.73
CA GLU A 40 3.34 -6.82 2.90
C GLU A 40 2.42 -5.61 2.99
N ALA A 41 1.28 -5.80 3.67
CA ALA A 41 0.31 -4.75 3.98
C ALA A 41 0.75 -3.88 5.18
N GLY A 42 -0.10 -2.93 5.56
CA GLY A 42 0.10 -2.02 6.70
C GLY A 42 0.76 -0.69 6.33
N GLU A 43 1.15 0.10 7.33
CA GLU A 43 1.87 1.36 7.10
C GLU A 43 3.25 1.11 6.48
N ARG A 44 3.45 1.61 5.27
CA ARG A 44 4.71 1.47 4.52
C ARG A 44 5.16 2.82 3.99
N ARG A 45 6.44 2.87 3.62
CA ARG A 45 7.03 3.98 2.89
C ARG A 45 7.26 3.54 1.46
N GLY A 46 6.66 4.24 0.51
CA GLY A 46 6.93 4.03 -0.90
C GLY A 46 8.38 4.41 -1.25
N PRO A 47 8.92 3.91 -2.38
CA PRO A 47 10.24 4.32 -2.88
C PRO A 47 10.33 5.83 -3.17
N CYS A 48 9.20 6.50 -3.46
CA CYS A 48 9.13 7.96 -3.58
C CYS A 48 9.27 8.72 -2.24
N GLY A 49 9.28 8.00 -1.11
CA GLY A 49 9.45 8.55 0.23
C GLY A 49 8.15 8.86 0.98
N THR A 50 6.98 8.75 0.35
CA THR A 50 5.67 8.99 0.98
C THR A 50 5.25 7.81 1.86
N ARG A 51 4.63 8.12 3.01
CA ARG A 51 4.02 7.12 3.89
C ARG A 51 2.54 6.94 3.57
N TYR A 52 2.08 5.69 3.54
CA TYR A 52 0.69 5.32 3.34
C TYR A 52 0.44 3.93 3.92
N ALA A 53 -0.81 3.63 4.26
CA ALA A 53 -1.24 2.34 4.77
C ALA A 53 -1.80 1.50 3.63
N ILE A 54 -1.22 0.33 3.42
CA ILE A 54 -1.64 -0.60 2.38
C ILE A 54 -2.66 -1.55 2.98
N VAL A 55 -3.86 -1.58 2.41
CA VAL A 55 -4.87 -2.59 2.72
C VAL A 55 -5.00 -3.54 1.53
N THR A 56 -5.18 -4.82 1.82
CA THR A 56 -5.49 -5.81 0.77
C THR A 56 -7.01 -5.95 0.69
N PRO A 57 -7.60 -6.03 -0.52
CA PRO A 57 -8.96 -6.54 -0.63
C PRO A 57 -8.94 -7.94 0.01
N GLU A 58 -9.86 -8.16 0.93
CA GLU A 58 -10.04 -9.47 1.56
C GLU A 58 -10.02 -10.55 0.48
N ARG A 59 -9.11 -11.54 0.65
CA ARG A 59 -8.97 -12.66 -0.28
C ARG A 59 -10.37 -13.27 -0.40
N PRO A 60 -11.00 -13.35 -1.59
CA PRO A 60 -12.22 -14.12 -1.72
C PRO A 60 -11.87 -15.56 -1.31
N THR A 61 -12.47 -16.00 -0.20
CA THR A 61 -12.43 -17.40 0.22
C THR A 61 -12.99 -18.23 -0.93
N PRO A 62 -12.27 -19.25 -1.42
CA PRO A 62 -12.79 -20.15 -2.46
C PRO A 62 -14.04 -20.90 -1.97
#